data_AF-A0AAQ1GLN2-F1
#
_entry.id   AF-A0AAQ1GLN2-F1
#
_cell.length_a   1.000
_cell.length_b   1.000
_cell.length_c   1.000
_cell.angle_alpha   90.00
_cell.angle_beta   90.00
_cell.angle_gamma   90.00
#
_symmetry.space_group_name_H-M   'P 1'
#
loop_
_entity.id
_entity.type
_entity.pdbx_description
1 polymer ?
#
loop_
_entity_poly.entity_id
_entity_poly.type
_entity_poly.pdbx_seq_one_letter_code
_entity_poly.pdbx_strand_id
1 'polypeptide(L)'
;MIRKIVSTVSIASALAASLSLSALTTLSAHAADVPVAVVQQVDSRLDSQHELQPPIIDASPVMPGAWVYFTDNTSKRPGQTDSTRPYTLDAHLIYQDADHVWHDQLFDRYEEDGGIPQIASVFFAHADHTAHSRSLVVLVKTPQQHEDYGGDAYDGYVYKLTGTAAQGAVFVGLQSDASAPFIGQCQCGFRDGRTQHARYPNATAIRNALAETFPEK
;
A
#
# COMPACT_ATOMS: atom_id res chain seq x y z
N MET A 1 47.92 -51.92 50.32
CA MET A 1 46.62 -52.31 49.74
C MET A 1 45.74 -51.06 49.64
N ILE A 2 45.14 -50.83 48.46
CA ILE A 2 43.97 -49.97 48.17
C ILE A 2 44.20 -48.44 48.31
N ARG A 3 44.56 -47.73 47.22
CA ARG A 3 43.70 -46.95 46.27
C ARG A 3 42.83 -45.85 46.93
N LYS A 4 43.09 -44.60 46.54
CA LYS A 4 42.10 -43.73 45.87
C LYS A 4 42.79 -42.61 45.08
N ILE A 5 42.25 -42.41 43.88
CA ILE A 5 42.66 -41.56 42.75
C ILE A 5 41.85 -40.27 42.83
N VAL A 6 42.42 -39.09 42.55
CA VAL A 6 41.70 -37.98 41.90
C VAL A 6 42.63 -37.12 41.02
N SER A 7 42.34 -37.20 39.72
CA SER A 7 42.34 -36.20 38.64
C SER A 7 43.48 -35.21 38.41
N THR A 8 44.21 -35.48 37.33
CA THR A 8 44.79 -34.52 36.37
C THR A 8 43.70 -33.94 35.46
N VAL A 9 43.76 -32.64 35.13
CA VAL A 9 43.34 -32.15 33.81
C VAL A 9 44.28 -31.04 33.35
N SER A 10 44.87 -31.28 32.18
CA SER A 10 45.75 -30.40 31.41
C SER A 10 44.90 -29.43 30.58
N ILE A 11 45.27 -28.15 30.51
CA ILE A 11 44.57 -27.14 29.71
C ILE A 11 45.39 -26.90 28.45
N ALA A 12 44.92 -27.39 27.31
CA ALA A 12 45.32 -26.92 25.99
C ALA A 12 44.20 -27.20 24.97
N SER A 13 43.74 -26.14 24.30
CA SER A 13 43.13 -26.09 22.95
C SER A 13 42.52 -24.69 22.80
N ALA A 14 43.18 -23.74 22.15
CA ALA A 14 43.31 -23.54 20.70
C ALA A 14 42.18 -22.66 20.13
N LEU A 15 42.62 -21.60 19.45
CA LEU A 15 41.85 -20.49 18.88
C LEU A 15 40.73 -20.95 17.93
N ALA A 16 39.58 -20.29 18.01
CA ALA A 16 38.63 -20.20 16.89
C ALA A 16 38.47 -18.72 16.52
N ALA A 17 38.81 -18.42 15.26
CA ALA A 17 38.83 -17.08 14.68
C ALA A 17 37.40 -16.55 14.46
N SER A 18 37.22 -15.28 14.82
CA SER A 18 36.02 -14.48 14.62
C SER A 18 35.91 -14.06 13.15
N LEU A 19 34.88 -14.56 12.46
CA LEU A 19 34.41 -14.01 11.18
C LEU A 19 32.97 -13.54 11.40
N SER A 20 32.81 -12.30 11.84
CA SER A 20 31.52 -11.61 11.88
C SER A 20 31.19 -11.13 10.47
N LEU A 21 30.44 -11.95 9.74
CA LEU A 21 29.83 -11.57 8.47
C LEU A 21 28.54 -10.79 8.77
N SER A 22 28.66 -9.46 8.95
CA SER A 22 27.51 -8.58 9.10
C SER A 22 26.84 -8.38 7.74
N ALA A 23 26.02 -9.35 7.32
CA ALA A 23 25.06 -9.14 6.24
C ALA A 23 23.96 -8.22 6.77
N LEU A 24 24.03 -6.94 6.38
CA LEU A 24 22.94 -5.98 6.51
C LEU A 24 21.80 -6.41 5.59
N THR A 25 20.94 -7.31 6.09
CA THR A 25 19.62 -7.51 5.49
C THR A 25 18.75 -6.34 5.92
N THR A 26 18.62 -5.34 5.04
CA THR A 26 17.47 -4.43 5.07
C THR A 26 16.24 -5.29 4.79
N LEU A 27 15.59 -5.79 5.85
CA LEU A 27 14.23 -6.30 5.74
C LEU A 27 13.35 -5.11 5.38
N SER A 28 13.16 -4.90 4.08
CA SER A 28 12.00 -4.19 3.58
C SER A 28 10.79 -4.92 4.16
N ALA A 29 9.93 -4.20 4.87
CA ALA A 29 8.77 -4.76 5.55
C ALA A 29 7.73 -5.21 4.51
N HIS A 30 8.01 -6.31 3.81
CA HIS A 30 6.97 -7.12 3.20
C HIS A 30 6.30 -7.84 4.36
N ALA A 31 5.02 -7.59 4.57
CA ALA A 31 4.22 -8.35 5.53
C ALA A 31 4.47 -9.84 5.26
N ALA A 32 4.69 -10.63 6.31
CA ALA A 32 5.08 -12.05 6.23
C ALA A 32 4.10 -12.96 5.44
N ASP A 33 2.98 -12.40 4.98
CA ASP A 33 1.89 -13.06 4.29
C ASP A 33 1.94 -12.92 2.75
N VAL A 34 2.82 -12.08 2.19
CA VAL A 34 2.95 -11.92 0.73
C VAL A 34 3.87 -13.01 0.15
N PRO A 35 3.41 -13.85 -0.80
CA PRO A 35 4.25 -14.87 -1.41
C PRO A 35 5.49 -14.28 -2.09
N VAL A 36 6.64 -14.93 -1.94
CA VAL A 36 7.91 -14.50 -2.56
C VAL A 36 7.79 -14.31 -4.07
N ALA A 37 7.02 -15.17 -4.75
CA ALA A 37 6.78 -15.03 -6.19
C ALA A 37 6.09 -13.71 -6.53
N VAL A 38 5.16 -13.23 -5.70
CA VAL A 38 4.46 -11.94 -5.90
C VAL A 38 5.43 -10.79 -5.71
N VAL A 39 6.24 -10.83 -4.63
CA VAL A 39 7.28 -9.82 -4.37
C VAL A 39 8.23 -9.71 -5.56
N GLN A 40 8.74 -10.84 -6.06
CA GLN A 40 9.64 -10.85 -7.22
C GLN A 40 9.00 -10.28 -8.49
N GLN A 41 7.70 -10.48 -8.66
CA GLN A 41 6.97 -9.93 -9.78
C GLN A 41 6.74 -8.43 -9.63
N VAL A 42 6.43 -7.94 -8.43
CA VAL A 42 6.36 -6.49 -8.17
C VAL A 42 7.74 -5.86 -8.42
N ASP A 43 8.79 -6.41 -7.83
CA ASP A 43 10.17 -5.91 -7.97
C ASP A 43 10.64 -5.87 -9.43
N SER A 44 10.25 -6.86 -10.25
CA SER A 44 10.63 -6.89 -11.68
C SER A 44 9.96 -5.83 -12.54
N ARG A 45 8.93 -5.15 -12.01
CA ARG A 45 8.19 -4.07 -12.68
C ARG A 45 8.63 -2.68 -12.22
N LEU A 46 9.39 -2.61 -11.13
CA LEU A 46 10.00 -1.36 -10.68
C LEU A 46 11.21 -1.02 -11.57
N ASP A 47 11.39 0.26 -11.83
CA ASP A 47 12.55 0.79 -12.54
C ASP A 47 13.26 1.85 -11.68
N SER A 48 14.26 2.53 -12.23
CA SER A 48 15.00 3.56 -11.48
C SER A 48 14.18 4.81 -11.15
N GLN A 49 12.95 4.91 -11.64
CA GLN A 49 12.05 6.04 -11.46
C GLN A 49 10.84 5.68 -10.58
N HIS A 50 10.55 4.39 -10.36
CA HIS A 50 9.40 3.94 -9.58
C HIS A 50 9.85 3.17 -8.33
N GLU A 51 9.44 3.64 -7.16
CA GLU A 51 9.71 2.99 -5.88
C GLU A 51 8.41 2.38 -5.33
N LEU A 52 8.45 1.14 -4.82
CA LEU A 52 7.30 0.52 -4.18
C LEU A 52 6.91 1.30 -2.93
N GLN A 53 5.65 1.72 -2.85
CA GLN A 53 5.04 2.20 -1.62
C GLN A 53 4.34 1.02 -0.93
N PRO A 54 4.92 0.44 0.14
CA PRO A 54 4.29 -0.65 0.86
C PRO A 54 3.01 -0.21 1.56
N PRO A 55 2.08 -1.15 1.85
CA PRO A 55 2.20 -2.59 1.63
C PRO A 55 1.65 -3.08 0.28
N ILE A 56 2.04 -4.30 -0.11
CA ILE A 56 1.35 -5.09 -1.13
C ILE A 56 0.10 -5.72 -0.46
N ILE A 57 -1.06 -5.56 -1.06
CA ILE A 57 -2.37 -5.92 -0.51
C ILE A 57 -2.91 -7.17 -1.19
N ASP A 58 -3.33 -8.18 -0.42
CA ASP A 58 -4.06 -9.34 -0.93
C ASP A 58 -5.45 -8.93 -1.42
N ALA A 59 -5.71 -9.12 -2.72
CA ALA A 59 -6.99 -8.84 -3.36
C ALA A 59 -7.89 -10.08 -3.51
N SER A 60 -7.57 -11.18 -2.82
CA SER A 60 -8.39 -12.39 -2.74
C SER A 60 -9.86 -12.17 -2.33
N PRO A 61 -10.24 -11.13 -1.55
CA PRO A 61 -11.66 -10.84 -1.30
C PRO A 61 -12.49 -10.52 -2.55
N VAL A 62 -11.86 -10.16 -3.68
CA VAL A 62 -12.53 -9.90 -4.96
C VAL A 62 -12.03 -10.79 -6.09
N MET A 63 -10.78 -11.25 -6.04
CA MET A 63 -10.20 -12.20 -6.99
C MET A 63 -9.06 -12.99 -6.34
N PRO A 64 -9.26 -14.29 -6.04
CA PRO A 64 -8.21 -15.13 -5.47
C PRO A 64 -6.92 -15.11 -6.29
N GLY A 65 -5.77 -14.94 -5.60
CA GLY A 65 -4.45 -14.89 -6.23
C GLY A 65 -4.09 -13.54 -6.87
N ALA A 66 -4.94 -12.52 -6.71
CA ALA A 66 -4.66 -11.15 -7.14
C ALA A 66 -4.09 -10.31 -6.00
N TRP A 67 -3.29 -9.30 -6.36
CA TRP A 67 -2.64 -8.41 -5.41
C TRP A 67 -2.69 -6.97 -5.91
N VAL A 68 -2.74 -6.02 -4.98
CA VAL A 68 -2.63 -4.59 -5.27
C VAL A 68 -1.33 -4.06 -4.71
N TYR A 69 -0.61 -3.25 -5.47
CA TYR A 69 0.57 -2.54 -5.00
C TYR A 69 0.58 -1.10 -5.53
N PHE A 70 1.42 -0.27 -4.94
CA PHE A 70 1.48 1.15 -5.26
C PHE A 70 2.92 1.56 -5.54
N THR A 71 3.13 2.48 -6.47
CA THR A 71 4.46 2.97 -6.81
C THR A 71 4.55 4.48 -6.84
N ASP A 72 5.54 5.00 -6.13
CA ASP A 72 5.96 6.38 -6.12
C ASP A 72 6.77 6.71 -7.39
N ASN A 73 6.38 7.74 -8.13
CA ASN A 73 7.22 8.27 -9.20
C ASN A 73 8.32 9.19 -8.64
N THR A 74 9.47 8.60 -8.33
CA THR A 74 10.62 9.29 -7.71
C THR A 74 11.26 10.35 -8.62
N SER A 75 11.11 10.23 -9.94
CA SER A 75 11.70 11.18 -10.91
C SER A 75 11.10 12.59 -10.85
N LYS A 76 9.98 12.74 -10.12
CA LYS A 76 9.21 13.97 -10.01
C LYS A 76 8.98 14.41 -8.56
N ARG A 77 9.70 13.83 -7.59
CA ARG A 77 9.59 14.28 -6.18
C ARG A 77 9.93 15.79 -6.09
N PRO A 78 9.12 16.58 -5.35
CA PRO A 78 9.36 18.01 -5.14
C PRO A 78 10.82 18.30 -4.77
N GLY A 79 11.46 19.20 -5.53
CA GLY A 79 12.89 19.51 -5.41
C GLY A 79 13.78 19.01 -6.55
N GLN A 80 13.26 18.23 -7.51
CA GLN A 80 13.95 17.86 -8.76
C GLN A 80 13.46 18.68 -9.97
N THR A 81 14.40 19.08 -10.82
CA THR A 81 14.34 20.27 -11.71
C THR A 81 13.59 20.11 -13.03
N ASP A 82 12.53 19.29 -13.13
CA ASP A 82 11.88 19.05 -14.43
C ASP A 82 10.35 18.99 -14.34
N SER A 83 9.75 20.18 -14.21
CA SER A 83 8.36 20.46 -13.81
C SER A 83 7.39 20.64 -14.98
N THR A 84 7.16 19.60 -15.78
CA THR A 84 6.04 19.61 -16.75
C THR A 84 4.94 18.59 -16.45
N ARG A 85 5.14 17.70 -15.46
CA ARG A 85 4.15 16.72 -15.00
C ARG A 85 4.21 16.60 -13.47
N PRO A 86 3.06 16.51 -12.78
CA PRO A 86 3.02 16.40 -11.32
C PRO A 86 3.65 15.08 -10.85
N TYR A 87 4.06 15.02 -9.58
CA TYR A 87 4.36 13.75 -8.94
C TYR A 87 3.12 12.83 -8.96
N THR A 88 3.34 11.53 -9.10
CA THR A 88 2.25 10.55 -9.16
C THR A 88 2.51 9.37 -8.23
N LEU A 89 1.45 8.91 -7.59
CA LEU A 89 1.37 7.65 -6.90
C LEU A 89 0.45 6.72 -7.69
N ASP A 90 1.03 5.70 -8.31
CA ASP A 90 0.35 4.81 -9.24
C ASP A 90 -0.17 3.58 -8.49
N ALA A 91 -1.39 3.14 -8.80
CA ALA A 91 -2.04 1.98 -8.21
C ALA A 91 -2.19 0.85 -9.22
N HIS A 92 -1.65 -0.32 -8.87
CA HIS A 92 -1.51 -1.46 -9.77
C HIS A 92 -2.24 -2.69 -9.23
N LEU A 93 -2.85 -3.44 -10.14
CA LEU A 93 -3.40 -4.77 -9.92
C LEU A 93 -2.49 -5.79 -10.61
N ILE A 94 -1.96 -6.75 -9.85
CA ILE A 94 -1.14 -7.84 -10.37
C ILE A 94 -1.79 -9.20 -10.08
N TYR A 95 -1.82 -10.07 -11.08
CA TYR A 95 -2.39 -11.41 -10.95
C TYR A 95 -1.78 -12.36 -11.98
N GLN A 96 -2.00 -13.66 -11.77
CA GLN A 96 -1.61 -14.70 -12.70
C GLN A 96 -2.86 -15.29 -13.37
N ASP A 97 -2.82 -15.53 -14.68
CA ASP A 97 -3.91 -16.19 -15.41
C ASP A 97 -3.78 -17.73 -15.39
N ALA A 98 -4.72 -18.41 -16.07
CA ALA A 98 -4.74 -19.87 -16.14
C ALA A 98 -3.54 -20.49 -16.88
N ASP A 99 -2.89 -19.71 -17.75
CA ASP A 99 -1.68 -20.10 -18.48
C ASP A 99 -0.40 -19.78 -17.69
N HIS A 100 -0.56 -19.38 -16.41
CA HIS A 100 0.52 -19.00 -15.51
C HIS A 100 1.27 -17.73 -15.94
N VAL A 101 0.65 -16.89 -16.78
CA VAL A 101 1.21 -15.60 -17.20
C VAL A 101 0.84 -14.54 -16.19
N TRP A 102 1.83 -13.75 -15.76
CA TRP A 102 1.61 -12.62 -14.86
C TRP A 102 1.17 -11.38 -15.64
N HIS A 103 0.08 -10.78 -15.17
CA HIS A 103 -0.49 -9.54 -15.68
C HIS A 103 -0.33 -8.45 -14.64
N ASP A 104 -0.01 -7.24 -15.09
CA ASP A 104 0.01 -6.03 -14.28
C ASP A 104 -0.78 -4.94 -14.98
N GLN A 105 -1.74 -4.35 -14.26
CA GLN A 105 -2.68 -3.37 -14.76
C GLN A 105 -2.64 -2.15 -13.84
N LEU A 106 -2.16 -1.02 -14.38
CA LEU A 106 -2.39 0.29 -13.79
C LEU A 106 -3.89 0.58 -13.81
N PHE A 107 -4.49 0.84 -12.65
CA PHE A 107 -5.92 1.11 -12.54
C PHE A 107 -6.25 2.50 -12.01
N ASP A 108 -5.32 3.16 -11.31
CA ASP A 108 -5.48 4.58 -10.95
C ASP A 108 -4.13 5.27 -10.73
N ARG A 109 -4.18 6.60 -10.69
CA ARG A 109 -3.05 7.50 -10.45
C ARG A 109 -3.51 8.65 -9.56
N TYR A 110 -2.87 8.79 -8.40
CA TYR A 110 -3.08 9.90 -7.50
C TYR A 110 -2.00 10.95 -7.75
N GLU A 111 -2.42 12.14 -8.16
CA GLU A 111 -1.52 13.23 -8.48
C GLU A 111 -1.21 14.08 -7.25
N GLU A 112 -0.04 14.72 -7.26
CA GLU A 112 0.29 15.77 -6.30
C GLU A 112 -0.70 16.94 -6.39
N ASP A 113 -1.24 17.31 -5.23
CA ASP A 113 -2.07 18.49 -5.03
C ASP A 113 -1.71 19.14 -3.69
N GLY A 114 -0.89 20.19 -3.72
CA GLY A 114 -0.38 20.87 -2.51
C GLY A 114 0.60 20.05 -1.66
N GLY A 115 0.82 18.77 -2.00
CA GLY A 115 1.79 17.88 -1.38
C GLY A 115 1.81 16.48 -2.02
N ILE A 116 2.70 15.62 -1.50
CA ILE A 116 2.90 14.27 -2.03
C ILE A 116 1.79 13.33 -1.52
N PRO A 117 1.01 12.68 -2.39
CA PRO A 117 -0.02 11.73 -1.99
C PRO A 117 0.59 10.49 -1.34
N GLN A 118 -0.11 9.96 -0.33
CA GLN A 118 0.31 8.81 0.46
C GLN A 118 -0.87 7.86 0.66
N ILE A 119 -0.65 6.55 0.55
CA ILE A 119 -1.67 5.57 0.94
C ILE A 119 -1.85 5.60 2.47
N ALA A 120 -3.00 6.08 2.93
CA ALA A 120 -3.36 6.09 4.34
C ALA A 120 -4.02 4.77 4.77
N SER A 121 -4.86 4.19 3.91
CA SER A 121 -5.43 2.87 4.15
C SER A 121 -5.94 2.23 2.86
N VAL A 122 -5.87 0.91 2.80
CA VAL A 122 -6.46 0.11 1.71
C VAL A 122 -7.30 -1.00 2.32
N PHE A 123 -8.51 -1.19 1.82
CA PHE A 123 -9.39 -2.21 2.34
C PHE A 123 -10.51 -2.59 1.38
N PHE A 124 -11.23 -3.66 1.71
CA PHE A 124 -12.41 -4.12 0.97
C PHE A 124 -13.69 -3.85 1.74
N ALA A 125 -14.72 -3.35 1.07
CA ALA A 125 -16.05 -3.08 1.63
C ALA A 125 -17.15 -3.31 0.59
N HIS A 126 -18.39 -3.51 1.04
CA HIS A 126 -19.56 -3.40 0.17
C HIS A 126 -19.76 -1.93 -0.23
N ALA A 127 -19.90 -1.67 -1.53
CA ALA A 127 -20.04 -0.30 -2.04
C ALA A 127 -20.93 -0.20 -3.29
N ASP A 128 -21.71 -1.25 -3.56
CA ASP A 128 -22.74 -1.25 -4.57
C ASP A 128 -23.93 -2.10 -4.09
N HIS A 129 -25.03 -2.11 -4.86
CA HIS A 129 -26.23 -2.89 -4.54
C HIS A 129 -26.15 -4.36 -4.99
N THR A 130 -24.99 -4.80 -5.49
CA THR A 130 -24.83 -6.20 -5.90
C THR A 130 -24.60 -7.02 -4.62
N ALA A 131 -25.31 -8.13 -4.44
CA ALA A 131 -25.11 -8.96 -3.25
C ALA A 131 -23.73 -9.64 -3.31
N HIS A 132 -23.01 -9.64 -2.19
CA HIS A 132 -21.71 -10.31 -1.99
C HIS A 132 -20.51 -9.76 -2.80
N SER A 133 -20.68 -8.68 -3.55
CA SER A 133 -19.56 -7.96 -4.18
C SER A 133 -18.80 -7.10 -3.17
N ARG A 134 -17.48 -7.30 -3.12
CA ARG A 134 -16.61 -6.35 -2.45
C ARG A 134 -15.99 -5.40 -3.47
N SER A 135 -15.84 -4.15 -3.05
CA SER A 135 -15.10 -3.12 -3.76
C SER A 135 -13.79 -2.86 -3.02
N LEU A 136 -12.73 -2.58 -3.76
CA LEU A 136 -11.50 -2.05 -3.20
C LEU A 136 -11.75 -0.59 -2.81
N VAL A 137 -11.27 -0.19 -1.65
CA VAL A 137 -11.29 1.19 -1.19
C VAL A 137 -9.86 1.61 -0.89
N VAL A 138 -9.44 2.70 -1.49
CA VAL A 138 -8.14 3.32 -1.25
C VAL A 138 -8.38 4.71 -0.66
N LEU A 139 -7.87 4.94 0.56
CA LEU A 139 -7.83 6.26 1.17
C LEU A 139 -6.45 6.84 0.95
N VAL A 140 -6.40 7.94 0.22
CA VAL A 140 -5.20 8.71 -0.03
C VAL A 140 -5.18 9.90 0.92
N LYS A 141 -4.03 10.16 1.50
CA LYS A 141 -3.72 11.32 2.32
C LYS A 141 -2.70 12.18 1.59
N THR A 142 -2.96 13.47 1.48
CA THR A 142 -2.02 14.43 0.88
C THR A 142 -1.73 15.53 1.91
N PRO A 143 -0.56 15.51 2.57
CA PRO A 143 -0.16 16.56 3.49
C PRO A 143 -0.15 17.93 2.81
N GLN A 144 -0.83 18.90 3.39
CA GLN A 144 -0.98 20.26 2.87
C GLN A 144 -0.07 21.23 3.63
N GLN A 145 0.73 21.99 2.88
CA GLN A 145 1.56 23.06 3.43
C GLN A 145 1.37 24.35 2.61
N HIS A 146 0.49 25.23 3.08
CA HIS A 146 0.21 26.53 2.47
C HIS A 146 0.47 27.67 3.48
N GLU A 147 0.63 28.91 3.01
CA GLU A 147 0.84 30.07 3.89
C GLU A 147 -0.35 30.30 4.84
N ASP A 148 -1.56 30.09 4.32
CA ASP A 148 -2.82 30.38 5.02
C ASP A 148 -3.47 29.18 5.69
N TYR A 149 -3.01 27.96 5.39
CA TYR A 149 -3.54 26.74 6.00
C TYR A 149 -2.54 25.58 5.92
N GLY A 150 -2.70 24.61 6.80
CA GLY A 150 -1.95 23.37 6.76
C GLY A 150 -2.71 22.23 7.42
N GLY A 151 -2.26 21.00 7.19
CA GLY A 151 -2.92 19.81 7.69
C GLY A 151 -2.90 18.71 6.65
N ASP A 152 -3.99 17.94 6.57
CA ASP A 152 -4.07 16.76 5.71
C ASP A 152 -5.33 16.81 4.85
N ALA A 153 -5.17 16.72 3.54
CA ALA A 153 -6.26 16.43 2.61
C ALA A 153 -6.45 14.92 2.48
N TYR A 154 -7.69 14.47 2.33
CA TYR A 154 -8.06 13.06 2.18
C TYR A 154 -9.02 12.87 1.02
N ASP A 155 -8.72 11.86 0.20
CA ASP A 155 -9.58 11.38 -0.88
C ASP A 155 -9.79 9.87 -0.75
N GLY A 156 -11.05 9.45 -0.64
CA GLY A 156 -11.44 8.04 -0.63
C GLY A 156 -11.95 7.60 -2.00
N TYR A 157 -11.24 6.68 -2.62
CA TYR A 157 -11.59 6.11 -3.91
C TYR A 157 -12.14 4.70 -3.74
N VAL A 158 -13.25 4.42 -4.42
CA VAL A 158 -13.91 3.11 -4.41
C VAL A 158 -13.81 2.52 -5.81
N TYR A 159 -13.38 1.26 -5.90
CA TYR A 159 -13.20 0.56 -7.16
C TYR A 159 -13.92 -0.77 -7.19
N LYS A 160 -14.55 -1.04 -8.32
CA LYS A 160 -15.12 -2.35 -8.64
C LYS A 160 -14.16 -3.12 -9.52
N LEU A 161 -13.91 -4.37 -9.18
CA LEU A 161 -13.20 -5.26 -10.09
C LEU A 161 -14.09 -5.60 -11.28
N THR A 162 -13.54 -5.46 -12.48
CA THR A 162 -14.19 -5.87 -13.73
C THR A 162 -13.34 -6.93 -14.41
N GLY A 163 -14.00 -7.85 -15.13
CA GLY A 163 -13.33 -8.97 -15.80
C GLY A 163 -12.94 -10.11 -14.86
N THR A 164 -12.07 -10.98 -15.36
CA THR A 164 -11.51 -12.14 -14.65
C THR A 164 -10.06 -12.31 -15.05
N ALA A 165 -9.29 -13.11 -14.31
CA ALA A 165 -7.90 -13.39 -14.66
C ALA A 165 -7.74 -13.90 -16.12
N ALA A 166 -8.71 -14.66 -16.63
CA ALA A 166 -8.70 -15.18 -18.01
C ALA A 166 -9.13 -14.16 -19.08
N GLN A 167 -9.81 -13.08 -18.69
CA GLN A 167 -10.41 -12.12 -19.63
C GLN A 167 -9.76 -10.72 -19.58
N GLY A 168 -8.76 -10.54 -18.73
CA GLY A 168 -8.26 -9.22 -18.35
C GLY A 168 -9.07 -8.68 -17.17
N ALA A 169 -8.46 -8.63 -16.00
CA ALA A 169 -9.07 -8.08 -14.80
C ALA A 169 -8.50 -6.69 -14.51
N VAL A 170 -9.37 -5.73 -14.19
CA VAL A 170 -8.95 -4.38 -13.82
C VAL A 170 -9.95 -3.76 -12.86
N PHE A 171 -9.45 -2.95 -11.92
CA PHE A 171 -10.28 -2.12 -11.07
C PHE A 171 -10.77 -0.90 -11.85
N VAL A 172 -12.05 -0.57 -11.72
CA VAL A 172 -12.66 0.60 -12.34
C VAL A 172 -13.26 1.46 -11.23
N GLY A 173 -12.93 2.76 -11.25
CA GLY A 173 -13.39 3.72 -10.27
C GLY A 173 -14.91 3.92 -10.31
N LEU A 174 -15.53 3.86 -9.14
CA LEU A 174 -16.91 4.21 -8.87
C LEU A 174 -16.98 5.68 -8.41
N GLN A 175 -16.56 6.59 -9.29
CA GLN A 175 -16.31 8.00 -8.90
C GLN A 175 -17.60 8.80 -8.69
N SER A 176 -18.62 8.61 -9.54
CA SER A 176 -19.87 9.40 -9.50
C SER A 176 -20.90 8.91 -8.48
N ASP A 177 -20.67 7.75 -7.87
CA ASP A 177 -21.58 7.06 -6.94
C ASP A 177 -20.91 6.85 -5.59
N ALA A 178 -20.00 5.88 -5.48
CA ALA A 178 -19.49 5.41 -4.19
C ALA A 178 -18.34 6.26 -3.65
N SER A 179 -17.51 6.85 -4.51
CA SER A 179 -16.35 7.65 -4.08
C SER A 179 -16.72 9.10 -3.74
N ALA A 180 -17.73 9.67 -4.40
CA ALA A 180 -18.06 11.09 -4.32
C ALA A 180 -18.14 11.68 -2.89
N PRO A 181 -18.72 10.99 -1.88
CA PRO A 181 -18.77 11.52 -0.50
C PRO A 181 -17.41 11.62 0.20
N PHE A 182 -16.39 10.91 -0.31
CA PHE A 182 -15.09 10.78 0.31
C PHE A 182 -14.00 11.62 -0.37
N ILE A 183 -14.32 12.35 -1.43
CA ILE A 183 -13.39 13.23 -2.14
C ILE A 183 -13.36 14.62 -1.48
N GLY A 184 -12.20 15.28 -1.51
CA GLY A 184 -11.99 16.67 -1.10
C GLY A 184 -12.16 16.92 0.40
N GLN A 185 -11.85 15.94 1.24
CA GLN A 185 -11.96 16.08 2.68
C GLN A 185 -10.71 16.78 3.25
N CYS A 186 -10.87 17.79 4.11
CA CYS A 186 -9.74 18.50 4.72
C CYS A 186 -9.76 18.35 6.24
N GLN A 187 -8.67 17.87 6.82
CA GLN A 187 -8.36 17.96 8.24
C GLN A 187 -7.31 19.05 8.44
N CYS A 188 -7.76 20.31 8.46
CA CYS A 188 -6.90 21.47 8.20
C CYS A 188 -7.10 22.57 9.23
N GLY A 189 -6.01 23.22 9.63
CA GLY A 189 -6.01 24.44 10.44
C GLY A 189 -5.69 25.65 9.56
N PHE A 190 -6.41 26.75 9.76
CA PHE A 190 -6.26 27.98 9.00
C PHE A 190 -5.58 29.05 9.86
N ARG A 191 -4.82 29.94 9.23
CA ARG A 191 -4.09 31.04 9.88
C ARG A 191 -5.01 32.00 10.65
N ASP A 192 -6.25 32.13 10.22
CA ASP A 192 -7.29 32.93 10.88
C ASP A 192 -7.90 32.25 12.13
N GLY A 193 -7.43 31.06 12.50
CA GLY A 193 -7.88 30.29 13.65
C GLY A 193 -9.06 29.35 13.37
N ARG A 194 -9.62 29.34 12.15
CA ARG A 194 -10.61 28.33 11.77
C ARG A 194 -9.99 26.95 11.66
N THR A 195 -10.80 25.92 11.86
CA THR A 195 -10.43 24.53 11.58
C THR A 195 -11.49 23.87 10.70
N GLN A 196 -11.04 22.98 9.84
CA GLN A 196 -11.87 22.02 9.13
C GLN A 196 -11.54 20.61 9.64
N HIS A 197 -12.57 19.79 9.75
CA HIS A 197 -12.44 18.40 10.14
C HIS A 197 -12.94 17.53 9.00
N ALA A 198 -12.09 16.61 8.56
CA ALA A 198 -12.47 15.63 7.54
C ALA A 198 -13.58 14.75 8.13
N ARG A 199 -14.66 14.54 7.37
CA ARG A 199 -15.76 13.68 7.82
C ARG A 199 -15.36 12.20 7.82
N TYR A 200 -14.47 11.82 6.90
CA TYR A 200 -14.07 10.44 6.68
C TYR A 200 -12.53 10.28 6.66
N PRO A 201 -11.82 10.57 7.77
CA PRO A 201 -10.34 10.61 7.77
C PRO A 201 -9.68 9.22 7.84
N ASN A 202 -10.45 8.14 7.91
CA ASN A 202 -9.92 6.79 8.10
C ASN A 202 -10.89 5.71 7.57
N ALA A 203 -10.36 4.48 7.47
CA ALA A 203 -11.10 3.31 7.00
C ALA A 203 -12.40 3.05 7.77
N THR A 204 -12.41 3.21 9.10
CA THR A 204 -13.61 2.96 9.92
C THR A 204 -14.75 3.91 9.55
N ALA A 205 -14.44 5.21 9.39
CA ALA A 205 -15.44 6.21 9.02
C ALA A 205 -16.03 5.93 7.63
N ILE A 206 -15.19 5.57 6.66
CA ILE A 206 -15.63 5.22 5.30
C ILE A 206 -16.47 3.95 5.29
N ARG A 207 -16.03 2.89 6.00
CA ARG A 207 -16.80 1.63 6.13
C ARG A 207 -18.20 1.87 6.67
N ASN A 208 -18.32 2.69 7.72
CA ASN A 208 -19.62 3.00 8.30
C ASN A 208 -20.52 3.72 7.28
N ALA A 209 -19.99 4.72 6.58
CA ALA A 209 -20.73 5.44 5.55
C ALA A 209 -21.19 4.55 4.38
N LEU A 210 -20.30 3.65 3.94
CA LEU A 210 -20.62 2.67 2.91
C LEU A 210 -21.69 1.68 3.38
N ALA A 211 -21.60 1.17 4.61
CA ALA A 211 -22.60 0.25 5.17
C ALA A 211 -23.98 0.90 5.35
N GLU A 212 -24.04 2.20 5.67
CA GLU A 212 -25.28 2.96 5.73
C GLU A 212 -25.93 3.12 4.34
N THR A 213 -25.11 3.34 3.31
CA THR A 213 -25.57 3.60 1.94
C THR A 213 -25.89 2.29 1.19
N PHE A 214 -25.08 1.26 1.42
CA PHE A 214 -25.11 -0.05 0.77
C PHE A 214 -25.18 -1.16 1.83
N PRO A 215 -26.31 -1.30 2.53
CA PRO A 215 -26.45 -2.33 3.56
C PRO A 215 -26.36 -3.72 2.92
N GLU A 216 -25.58 -4.61 3.56
CA GLU A 216 -25.60 -6.03 3.25
C GLU A 216 -27.01 -6.58 3.52
N LYS A 217 -27.61 -7.21 2.52
CA LYS A 217 -28.95 -7.82 2.62
C LYS A 217 -28.87 -9.27 3.08
#